data_AF-A0AAN8IFK2-F1
#
_entry.id   AF-A0AAN8IFK2-F1
#
_cell.length_a   1.000
_cell.length_b   1.000
_cell.length_c   1.000
_cell.angle_alpha   90.00
_cell.angle_beta   90.00
_cell.angle_gamma   90.00
#
_symmetry.space_group_name_H-M   'P 1'
#
loop_
_entity.id
_entity.type
_entity.pdbx_description
1 polymer ?
#
loop_
_entity_poly.entity_id
_entity_poly.type
_entity_poly.pdbx_seq_one_letter_code
_entity_poly.pdbx_strand_id
1 'polypeptide(L)'
;MFDDVRNFVHPLRFDPMASPFCRLVTSVTQDVHCTQKYNKDCSEAAVEMLQPIIDESEEITASLRCRHPADITPPTTEAPEAAANEDEEPASAPSARRISSDAVVTTSSSTTATPTTRRTIGPVIQITSIAPDHDSTTAIPIAPENAGRELKINMSDAVNSLYYIYDICSSNYSKSPYATVAAKICARQDEIAKQSDCYQNVLEKEKCAMRDAKTECEALEAFNANLDCAIVTMNDLCEVEAQNTVIEIQEGINDIIIERKCFEAKEKAVATIVKNEDPDEFHLDTKMPHCTEDQ
;
A
#
# COMPACT_ATOMS: atom_id res chain seq x y z
N MET A 1 7.33 -35.11 -12.44
CA MET A 1 7.82 -35.01 -11.04
C MET A 1 6.82 -34.26 -10.16
N PHE A 2 6.16 -33.20 -10.65
CA PHE A 2 4.98 -32.65 -9.97
C PHE A 2 3.74 -33.58 -10.02
N ASP A 3 3.73 -34.59 -10.90
CA ASP A 3 2.58 -35.48 -11.13
C ASP A 3 2.31 -36.47 -9.98
N ASP A 4 3.34 -36.89 -9.23
CA ASP A 4 3.14 -37.78 -8.08
C ASP A 4 2.48 -37.07 -6.88
N VAL A 5 2.66 -35.76 -6.75
CA VAL A 5 1.96 -34.94 -5.73
C VAL A 5 0.47 -34.85 -6.03
N ARG A 6 0.06 -34.82 -7.32
CA ARG A 6 -1.36 -34.76 -7.72
C ARG A 6 -2.16 -36.03 -7.39
N ASN A 7 -1.51 -37.16 -7.15
CA ASN A 7 -2.19 -38.42 -6.85
C ASN A 7 -2.57 -38.58 -5.37
N PHE A 8 -2.05 -37.74 -4.47
CA PHE A 8 -2.47 -37.70 -3.07
C PHE A 8 -3.59 -36.67 -2.87
N VAL A 9 -4.83 -37.10 -3.11
CA VAL A 9 -6.02 -36.33 -2.74
C VAL A 9 -6.10 -36.26 -1.21
N HIS A 10 -5.61 -35.17 -0.63
CA HIS A 10 -5.96 -34.84 0.75
C HIS A 10 -7.46 -34.54 0.79
N PRO A 11 -8.25 -35.20 1.67
CA PRO A 11 -9.69 -34.98 1.72
C PRO A 11 -9.97 -33.64 2.40
N LEU A 12 -9.94 -32.56 1.63
CA LEU A 12 -10.26 -31.21 2.08
C LEU A 12 -11.67 -31.17 2.68
N ARG A 13 -11.76 -30.73 3.94
CA ARG A 13 -13.02 -30.57 4.66
C ARG A 13 -13.41 -29.11 4.65
N PHE A 14 -14.48 -28.82 3.93
CA PHE A 14 -15.10 -27.50 3.89
C PHE A 14 -16.38 -27.50 4.73
N ASP A 15 -16.59 -26.46 5.53
CA ASP A 15 -17.92 -26.14 6.06
C ASP A 15 -18.74 -25.50 4.93
N PRO A 16 -19.83 -26.13 4.44
CA PRO A 16 -20.66 -25.55 3.38
C PRO A 16 -21.42 -24.29 3.82
N MET A 17 -21.49 -24.02 5.13
CA MET A 17 -22.10 -22.83 5.74
C MET A 17 -21.09 -21.75 6.11
N ALA A 18 -19.78 -21.98 5.92
CA ALA A 18 -18.76 -20.97 6.16
C ALA A 18 -18.74 -19.89 5.07
N SER A 19 -18.32 -18.67 5.46
CA SER A 19 -18.13 -17.56 4.52
C SER A 19 -17.07 -17.89 3.46
N PRO A 20 -17.09 -17.26 2.26
CA PRO A 20 -16.07 -17.48 1.23
C PRO A 20 -14.64 -17.26 1.75
N PHE A 21 -14.44 -16.24 2.60
CA PHE A 21 -13.15 -15.97 3.25
C PHE A 21 -12.73 -17.10 4.20
N CYS A 22 -13.63 -17.57 5.07
CA CYS A 22 -13.31 -18.71 5.94
C CYS A 22 -13.00 -19.98 5.15
N ARG A 23 -13.71 -20.23 4.03
CA ARG A 23 -13.44 -21.38 3.16
C ARG A 23 -12.08 -21.27 2.45
N LEU A 24 -11.67 -20.06 2.06
CA LEU A 24 -10.35 -19.83 1.47
C LEU A 24 -9.24 -20.08 2.49
N VAL A 25 -9.28 -19.40 3.64
CA VAL A 25 -8.23 -19.51 4.66
C VAL A 25 -8.11 -20.95 5.17
N THR A 26 -9.24 -21.60 5.51
CA THR A 26 -9.21 -23.00 5.96
C THR A 26 -8.80 -24.01 4.88
N SER A 27 -8.91 -23.68 3.58
CA SER A 27 -8.30 -24.48 2.51
C SER A 27 -6.78 -24.39 2.57
N VAL A 28 -6.26 -23.15 2.59
CA VAL A 28 -4.82 -22.88 2.60
C VAL A 28 -4.15 -23.53 3.82
N THR A 29 -4.74 -23.40 5.01
CA THR A 29 -4.24 -24.08 6.23
C THR A 29 -4.20 -25.61 6.06
N GLN A 30 -5.23 -26.22 5.46
CA GLN A 30 -5.25 -27.67 5.19
C GLN A 30 -4.20 -28.10 4.15
N ASP A 31 -4.00 -27.32 3.09
CA ASP A 31 -3.02 -27.58 2.04
C ASP A 31 -1.57 -27.44 2.57
N VAL A 32 -1.31 -26.46 3.44
CA VAL A 32 -0.02 -26.27 4.11
C VAL A 32 0.27 -27.38 5.11
N HIS A 33 -0.68 -27.79 5.95
CA HIS A 33 -0.52 -28.96 6.82
C HIS A 33 -0.35 -30.27 6.03
N CYS A 34 -1.01 -30.43 4.89
CA CYS A 34 -0.79 -31.56 4.00
C CYS A 34 0.67 -31.56 3.49
N THR A 35 1.16 -30.42 3.01
CA THR A 35 2.53 -30.25 2.52
C THR A 35 3.56 -30.53 3.62
N GLN A 36 3.34 -30.02 4.84
CA GLN A 36 4.18 -30.29 6.01
C GLN A 36 4.22 -31.79 6.36
N LYS A 37 3.11 -32.50 6.22
CA LYS A 37 2.99 -33.95 6.50
C LYS A 37 3.58 -34.85 5.41
N TYR A 38 3.63 -34.38 4.16
CA TYR A 38 4.10 -35.13 2.99
C TYR A 38 5.35 -34.50 2.35
N ASN A 39 6.24 -33.96 3.18
CA ASN A 39 7.43 -33.19 2.83
C ASN A 39 8.62 -33.99 2.23
N LYS A 40 8.41 -35.18 1.67
CA LYS A 40 9.49 -36.13 1.30
C LYS A 40 10.50 -35.59 0.29
N ASP A 41 10.06 -34.68 -0.58
CA ASP A 41 10.87 -34.05 -1.63
C ASP A 41 11.14 -32.55 -1.34
N CYS A 42 10.80 -32.07 -0.14
CA CYS A 42 11.01 -30.68 0.27
C CYS A 42 12.37 -30.49 0.96
N SER A 43 13.08 -29.42 0.64
CA SER A 43 14.27 -29.01 1.40
C SER A 43 13.90 -28.55 2.82
N GLU A 44 14.78 -28.75 3.79
CA GLU A 44 14.60 -28.35 5.20
C GLU A 44 14.17 -26.88 5.35
N ALA A 45 14.87 -25.95 4.69
CA ALA A 45 14.52 -24.52 4.66
C ALA A 45 13.11 -24.23 4.09
N ALA A 46 12.61 -25.06 3.17
CA ALA A 46 11.25 -24.91 2.64
C ALA A 46 10.20 -25.41 3.65
N VAL A 47 10.53 -26.39 4.50
CA VAL A 47 9.65 -26.86 5.58
C VAL A 47 9.62 -25.87 6.74
N GLU A 48 10.75 -25.25 7.09
CA GLU A 48 10.83 -24.18 8.10
C GLU A 48 9.95 -22.98 7.73
N MET A 49 9.88 -22.61 6.45
CA MET A 49 9.00 -21.54 5.95
C MET A 49 7.50 -21.87 6.02
N LEU A 50 7.10 -23.13 6.24
CA LEU A 50 5.68 -23.48 6.38
C LEU A 50 5.11 -23.08 7.75
N GLN A 51 5.94 -23.03 8.81
CA GLN A 51 5.43 -22.77 10.16
C GLN A 51 4.87 -21.35 10.32
N PRO A 52 5.54 -20.27 9.87
CA PRO A 52 4.95 -18.93 9.90
C PRO A 52 3.61 -18.82 9.15
N ILE A 53 3.48 -19.55 8.03
CA ILE A 53 2.25 -19.56 7.22
C ILE A 53 1.12 -20.28 7.97
N ILE A 54 1.42 -21.38 8.69
CA ILE A 54 0.46 -22.05 9.57
C ILE A 54 0.00 -21.07 10.65
N ASP A 55 0.94 -20.51 11.41
CA ASP A 55 0.67 -19.64 12.57
C ASP A 55 -0.18 -18.41 12.17
N GLU A 56 0.17 -17.73 11.07
CA GLU A 56 -0.60 -16.60 10.53
C GLU A 56 -1.99 -17.03 10.04
N SER A 57 -2.10 -18.19 9.38
CA SER A 57 -3.39 -18.70 8.91
C SER A 57 -4.33 -19.10 10.05
N GLU A 58 -3.79 -19.60 11.18
CA GLU A 58 -4.53 -19.87 12.40
C GLU A 58 -5.00 -18.55 13.06
N GLU A 59 -4.15 -17.53 13.13
CA GLU A 59 -4.52 -16.21 13.66
C GLU A 59 -5.64 -15.55 12.82
N ILE A 60 -5.53 -15.58 11.49
CA ILE A 60 -6.58 -15.08 10.58
C ILE A 60 -7.88 -15.88 10.76
N THR A 61 -7.80 -17.21 10.87
CA THR A 61 -8.95 -18.10 11.10
C THR A 61 -9.67 -17.75 12.41
N ALA A 62 -8.91 -17.49 13.48
CA ALA A 62 -9.44 -17.08 14.78
C ALA A 62 -10.04 -15.68 14.76
N SER A 63 -9.37 -14.71 14.12
CA SER A 63 -9.84 -13.32 13.95
C SER A 63 -11.17 -13.25 13.19
N LEU A 64 -11.30 -14.02 12.11
CA LEU A 64 -12.52 -14.15 11.31
C LEU A 64 -13.59 -15.03 11.99
N ARG A 65 -13.31 -15.63 13.16
CA ARG A 65 -14.18 -16.57 13.89
C ARG A 65 -14.66 -17.73 13.03
N CYS A 66 -13.80 -18.22 12.15
CA CYS A 66 -14.08 -19.38 11.33
C CYS A 66 -14.16 -20.64 12.21
N ARG A 67 -15.04 -21.58 11.86
CA ARG A 67 -15.12 -22.88 12.54
C ARG A 67 -13.92 -23.74 12.17
N HIS A 68 -13.38 -24.48 13.13
CA HIS A 68 -12.28 -25.39 12.86
C HIS A 68 -12.76 -26.59 12.03
N PRO A 69 -12.00 -27.07 11.02
CA PRO A 69 -12.41 -28.21 10.18
C PRO A 69 -12.65 -29.53 10.93
N ALA A 70 -12.16 -29.63 12.17
CA ALA A 70 -12.40 -30.77 13.06
C ALA A 70 -13.79 -30.76 13.73
N ASP A 71 -14.40 -29.58 13.89
CA ASP A 71 -15.70 -29.40 14.57
C ASP A 71 -16.89 -29.58 13.61
N ILE A 72 -16.61 -29.83 12.33
CA ILE A 72 -17.62 -30.10 11.31
C ILE A 72 -18.11 -31.54 11.47
N THR A 73 -19.22 -31.72 12.19
CA THR A 73 -19.96 -32.99 12.17
C THR A 73 -20.31 -33.35 10.72
N PRO A 74 -19.96 -34.55 10.22
CA PRO A 74 -20.39 -34.96 8.89
C PRO A 74 -21.92 -35.00 8.85
N PRO A 75 -22.56 -34.64 7.71
CA PRO A 75 -24.02 -34.65 7.62
C PRO A 75 -24.55 -36.06 7.82
N THR A 76 -25.19 -36.31 8.96
CA THR A 76 -25.86 -37.56 9.26
C THR A 76 -26.98 -37.77 8.25
N THR A 77 -26.84 -38.80 7.40
CA THR A 77 -27.91 -39.20 6.49
C THR A 77 -28.93 -40.02 7.27
N GLU A 78 -29.75 -39.34 8.07
CA GLU A 78 -30.91 -39.93 8.74
C GLU A 78 -32.18 -39.21 8.27
N ALA A 79 -33.05 -39.97 7.60
CA ALA A 79 -34.37 -39.52 7.21
C ALA A 79 -35.30 -39.47 8.45
N PRO A 80 -36.30 -38.57 8.48
CA PRO A 80 -37.21 -38.48 9.60
C PRO A 80 -38.24 -39.62 9.57
N GLU A 81 -38.04 -40.66 10.39
CA GLU A 81 -39.13 -41.57 10.76
C GLU A 81 -39.97 -40.96 11.90
N ALA A 82 -41.29 -40.97 11.69
CA ALA A 82 -42.25 -40.39 12.61
C ALA A 82 -42.85 -41.45 13.55
N ALA A 83 -42.82 -41.18 14.86
CA ALA A 83 -43.73 -41.70 15.86
C ALA A 83 -43.83 -40.64 16.97
N ALA A 84 -44.84 -39.78 16.98
CA ALA A 84 -46.18 -40.08 17.48
C ALA A 84 -46.19 -40.47 18.96
N ASN A 85 -46.51 -39.50 19.83
CA ASN A 85 -47.60 -39.62 20.79
C ASN A 85 -48.07 -38.22 21.23
N GLU A 86 -49.39 -38.03 21.17
CA GLU A 86 -50.18 -36.96 21.81
C GLU A 86 -50.21 -37.27 23.33
N ASP A 87 -50.43 -36.39 24.32
CA ASP A 87 -51.34 -35.26 24.58
C ASP A 87 -50.60 -34.26 25.55
N GLU A 88 -51.04 -33.08 26.00
CA GLU A 88 -52.36 -32.42 26.10
C GLU A 88 -52.16 -30.87 26.16
N GLU A 89 -53.12 -30.09 25.64
CA GLU A 89 -53.19 -28.60 25.71
C GLU A 89 -53.89 -28.13 27.05
N PRO A 90 -54.17 -26.85 27.36
CA PRO A 90 -53.63 -25.56 26.88
C PRO A 90 -53.34 -24.50 28.00
N ALA A 91 -52.97 -23.28 27.56
CA ALA A 91 -53.02 -21.98 28.26
C ALA A 91 -51.92 -21.70 29.32
N SER A 92 -51.39 -20.47 29.48
CA SER A 92 -51.91 -19.14 29.10
C SER A 92 -50.78 -18.14 28.75
N ALA A 93 -51.05 -17.17 27.87
CA ALA A 93 -50.28 -15.91 27.80
C ALA A 93 -50.63 -15.04 29.05
N PRO A 94 -49.80 -14.04 29.49
CA PRO A 94 -49.55 -12.85 28.67
C PRO A 94 -48.23 -12.06 28.90
N SER A 95 -48.13 -10.96 28.14
CA SER A 95 -47.46 -9.68 28.45
C SER A 95 -45.97 -9.47 28.15
N ALA A 96 -45.75 -8.46 27.30
CA ALA A 96 -44.47 -7.87 26.95
C ALA A 96 -43.92 -6.92 28.04
N ARG A 97 -42.60 -6.69 28.03
CA ARG A 97 -41.97 -5.45 28.52
C ARG A 97 -40.86 -4.99 27.58
N ARG A 98 -40.90 -3.68 27.25
CA ARG A 98 -39.81 -2.91 26.63
C ARG A 98 -38.74 -2.55 27.65
N ILE A 99 -37.55 -2.18 27.17
CA ILE A 99 -36.50 -1.22 27.64
C ILE A 99 -35.28 -1.56 26.75
N SER A 100 -34.75 -0.77 25.80
CA SER A 100 -34.41 0.66 25.68
C SER A 100 -33.29 1.13 26.60
N SER A 101 -32.07 1.31 26.07
CA SER A 101 -31.12 2.37 26.46
C SER A 101 -29.93 2.45 25.50
N ASP A 102 -29.62 3.67 25.03
CA ASP A 102 -28.37 4.03 24.38
C ASP A 102 -27.17 3.96 25.34
N ALA A 103 -25.96 3.87 24.78
CA ALA A 103 -24.73 4.19 25.49
C ALA A 103 -23.79 4.99 24.56
N VAL A 104 -23.80 6.32 24.72
CA VAL A 104 -22.81 7.23 24.13
C VAL A 104 -21.54 7.19 24.97
N VAL A 105 -20.37 7.08 24.34
CA VAL A 105 -19.07 7.25 25.02
C VAL A 105 -18.43 8.56 24.56
N THR A 106 -18.45 9.55 25.46
CA THR A 106 -17.64 10.77 25.36
C THR A 106 -16.85 10.90 26.65
N THR A 107 -15.53 10.99 26.56
CA THR A 107 -14.67 11.36 27.70
C THR A 107 -13.71 12.46 27.29
N SER A 108 -13.57 13.47 28.15
CA SER A 108 -12.66 14.60 27.92
C SER A 108 -12.10 15.10 29.25
N SER A 109 -10.77 15.21 29.30
CA SER A 109 -9.96 16.21 30.03
C SER A 109 -10.11 16.30 31.57
N SER A 110 -9.02 16.40 32.36
CA SER A 110 -8.14 17.59 32.31
C SER A 110 -7.02 17.57 33.41
N THR A 111 -5.86 18.19 33.09
CA THR A 111 -4.98 19.04 33.98
C THR A 111 -4.33 18.45 35.27
N THR A 112 -3.16 18.86 35.80
CA THR A 112 -2.10 19.86 35.49
C THR A 112 -0.86 19.62 36.37
N ALA A 113 0.35 20.04 35.95
CA ALA A 113 1.27 20.97 36.69
C ALA A 113 2.76 20.91 36.26
N THR A 114 3.43 22.07 36.24
CA THR A 114 4.85 22.36 35.92
C THR A 114 5.71 22.58 37.19
N PRO A 115 7.07 22.53 37.15
CA PRO A 115 7.87 23.78 36.99
C PRO A 115 9.28 23.70 36.32
N THR A 116 9.49 24.59 35.34
CA THR A 116 10.63 25.54 35.11
C THR A 116 12.12 25.18 35.35
N THR A 117 12.96 25.26 34.28
CA THR A 117 14.27 26.02 34.11
C THR A 117 15.09 25.50 32.88
N ARG A 118 16.13 26.13 32.27
CA ARG A 118 16.53 27.57 32.04
C ARG A 118 17.83 27.70 31.16
N ARG A 119 17.80 28.52 30.07
CA ARG A 119 18.94 29.00 29.19
C ARG A 119 19.58 27.96 28.25
N THR A 120 20.02 28.28 27.02
CA THR A 120 20.83 29.46 26.55
C THR A 120 20.49 29.91 25.10
N ILE A 121 20.85 31.14 24.71
CA ILE A 121 20.51 31.80 23.42
C ILE A 121 21.77 32.37 22.74
N GLY A 122 21.82 32.36 21.40
CA GLY A 122 22.53 33.35 20.56
C GLY A 122 23.13 32.80 19.25
N PRO A 123 23.38 33.63 18.21
CA PRO A 123 23.16 35.08 18.12
C PRO A 123 22.12 35.51 17.05
N VAL A 124 21.53 36.69 17.24
CA VAL A 124 20.68 37.40 16.26
C VAL A 124 21.42 38.67 15.81
N ILE A 125 21.43 38.96 14.51
CA ILE A 125 22.00 40.20 13.96
C ILE A 125 20.95 41.32 14.03
N GLN A 126 21.30 42.44 14.65
CA GLN A 126 20.48 43.66 14.66
C GLN A 126 20.74 44.51 13.42
N ILE A 127 19.69 45.09 12.84
CA ILE A 127 19.78 46.32 12.04
C ILE A 127 18.77 47.31 12.61
N THR A 128 19.25 48.48 13.01
CA THR A 128 18.44 49.58 13.55
C THR A 128 18.27 50.67 12.50
N SER A 129 17.05 51.13 12.22
CA SER A 129 16.82 52.50 11.75
C SER A 129 15.36 52.96 11.90
N ILE A 130 15.13 53.82 12.89
CA ILE A 130 14.43 55.12 12.82
C ILE A 130 13.23 55.24 11.86
N ALA A 131 12.04 55.54 12.42
CA ALA A 131 10.84 56.03 11.73
C ALA A 131 10.91 57.56 11.48
N PRO A 132 10.07 58.15 10.60
CA PRO A 132 8.67 58.42 10.97
C PRO A 132 7.64 58.25 9.83
N ASP A 133 6.37 58.40 10.17
CA ASP A 133 5.19 58.32 9.30
C ASP A 133 5.22 59.26 8.08
N HIS A 134 4.71 58.78 6.94
CA HIS A 134 3.86 59.60 6.09
C HIS A 134 2.92 58.77 5.22
N ASP A 135 1.66 59.17 5.18
CA ASP A 135 0.59 58.59 4.38
C ASP A 135 0.82 58.85 2.87
N SER A 136 0.93 57.78 2.06
CA SER A 136 0.89 57.84 0.59
C SER A 136 0.75 56.46 -0.04
N THR A 137 -0.40 56.22 -0.67
CA THR A 137 -0.63 55.10 -1.59
C THR A 137 0.43 55.08 -2.69
N THR A 138 1.41 54.19 -2.57
CA THR A 138 2.41 53.93 -3.62
C THR A 138 2.43 52.44 -3.91
N ALA A 139 1.96 52.05 -5.08
CA ALA A 139 2.11 50.68 -5.55
C ALA A 139 3.61 50.36 -5.69
N ILE A 140 4.10 49.41 -4.91
CA ILE A 140 5.49 48.95 -5.00
C ILE A 140 5.62 48.19 -6.33
N PRO A 141 6.48 48.61 -7.27
CA PRO A 141 6.76 47.82 -8.46
C PRO A 141 7.54 46.58 -8.03
N ILE A 142 6.92 45.41 -8.14
CA ILE A 142 7.63 44.13 -8.01
C ILE A 142 8.60 44.05 -9.19
N ALA A 143 9.90 44.19 -8.90
CA ALA A 143 10.94 44.06 -9.91
C ALA A 143 10.95 42.62 -10.47
N PRO A 144 10.80 42.41 -11.80
CA PRO A 144 10.71 41.09 -12.39
C PRO A 144 12.11 40.48 -12.62
N GLU A 145 12.96 40.45 -11.59
CA GLU A 145 14.38 40.07 -11.72
C GLU A 145 14.71 38.64 -11.23
N ASN A 146 13.70 37.79 -11.05
CA ASN A 146 13.87 36.34 -10.84
C ASN A 146 13.08 35.48 -11.85
N ALA A 147 12.53 36.07 -12.91
CA ALA A 147 11.90 35.34 -14.03
C ALA A 147 12.97 34.71 -14.95
N GLY A 148 13.73 33.74 -14.44
CA GLY A 148 14.82 33.13 -15.20
C GLY A 148 15.81 32.24 -14.43
N ARG A 149 15.69 32.08 -13.11
CA ARG A 149 16.33 30.96 -12.43
C ARG A 149 15.44 29.73 -12.57
N GLU A 150 15.67 29.00 -13.66
CA GLU A 150 15.20 27.63 -13.84
C GLU A 150 15.82 26.78 -12.74
N LEU A 151 15.11 26.68 -11.60
CA LEU A 151 15.41 25.75 -10.53
C LEU A 151 15.28 24.36 -11.14
N LYS A 152 16.43 23.76 -11.47
CA LYS A 152 16.54 22.46 -12.12
C LYS A 152 16.27 21.33 -11.11
N ILE A 153 15.10 21.37 -10.49
CA ILE A 153 14.62 20.38 -9.53
C ILE A 153 14.52 19.07 -10.29
N ASN A 154 15.21 18.05 -9.80
CA ASN A 154 15.31 16.80 -10.52
C ASN A 154 14.05 15.96 -10.26
N MET A 155 13.15 15.88 -11.25
CA MET A 155 11.92 15.08 -11.14
C MET A 155 12.14 13.56 -11.08
N SER A 156 13.39 13.07 -11.23
CA SER A 156 13.72 11.68 -10.88
C SER A 156 13.93 11.46 -9.37
N ASP A 157 14.02 12.55 -8.59
CA ASP A 157 14.13 12.56 -7.13
C ASP A 157 12.75 12.84 -6.56
N ALA A 158 12.08 11.80 -6.07
CA ALA A 158 10.70 11.92 -5.67
C ALA A 158 10.54 12.75 -4.38
N VAL A 159 11.44 12.59 -3.40
CA VAL A 159 11.35 13.34 -2.13
C VAL A 159 11.74 14.79 -2.31
N ASN A 160 12.77 15.09 -3.09
CA ASN A 160 13.10 16.46 -3.48
C ASN A 160 11.95 17.11 -4.27
N SER A 161 11.22 16.32 -5.07
CA SER A 161 10.01 16.77 -5.75
C SER A 161 8.86 17.07 -4.77
N LEU A 162 8.66 16.24 -3.75
CA LEU A 162 7.66 16.49 -2.70
C LEU A 162 8.04 17.72 -1.84
N TYR A 163 9.32 17.91 -1.54
CA TYR A 163 9.81 19.05 -0.76
C TYR A 163 9.64 20.39 -1.51
N TYR A 164 10.04 20.46 -2.79
CA TYR A 164 9.90 21.68 -3.62
C TYR A 164 8.57 21.74 -4.40
N ILE A 165 7.47 21.23 -3.84
CA ILE A 165 6.18 21.09 -4.53
C ILE A 165 5.65 22.42 -5.12
N TYR A 166 5.82 23.55 -4.43
CA TYR A 166 5.40 24.87 -4.93
C TYR A 166 6.15 25.32 -6.20
N ASP A 167 7.46 25.07 -6.26
CA ASP A 167 8.29 25.45 -7.42
C ASP A 167 7.98 24.56 -8.64
N ILE A 168 7.58 23.32 -8.40
CA ILE A 168 7.14 22.39 -9.44
C ILE A 168 5.77 22.78 -9.97
N CYS A 169 4.79 23.01 -9.09
CA CYS A 169 3.42 23.32 -9.50
C CYS A 169 3.27 24.72 -10.12
N SER A 170 4.26 25.59 -9.94
CA SER A 170 4.38 26.86 -10.68
C SER A 170 5.20 26.75 -11.98
N SER A 171 5.91 25.64 -12.21
CA SER A 171 6.74 25.41 -13.39
C SER A 171 5.99 24.69 -14.53
N ASN A 172 6.42 24.91 -15.77
CA ASN A 172 5.75 24.36 -16.95
C ASN A 172 6.43 23.08 -17.47
N TYR A 173 5.86 21.93 -17.11
CA TYR A 173 6.37 20.61 -17.52
C TYR A 173 5.80 20.07 -18.85
N SER A 174 5.05 20.86 -19.64
CA SER A 174 4.35 20.38 -20.86
C SER A 174 5.22 19.72 -21.95
N LYS A 175 6.54 19.87 -21.90
CA LYS A 175 7.52 19.25 -22.80
C LYS A 175 8.46 18.25 -22.10
N SER A 176 8.29 18.06 -20.80
CA SER A 176 9.09 17.13 -19.99
C SER A 176 8.48 15.73 -20.02
N PRO A 177 9.26 14.64 -20.00
CA PRO A 177 8.71 13.30 -19.78
C PRO A 177 8.01 13.18 -18.41
N TYR A 178 8.32 14.05 -17.45
CA TYR A 178 7.67 14.12 -16.14
C TYR A 178 6.35 14.93 -16.11
N ALA A 179 5.80 15.36 -17.25
CA ALA A 179 4.56 16.15 -17.31
C ALA A 179 3.41 15.52 -16.50
N THR A 180 3.22 14.21 -16.67
CA THR A 180 2.14 13.44 -16.02
C THR A 180 2.41 13.21 -14.53
N VAL A 181 3.68 13.02 -14.14
CA VAL A 181 4.11 12.96 -12.73
C VAL A 181 3.82 14.30 -12.03
N ALA A 182 4.26 15.41 -12.61
CA ALA A 182 4.05 16.75 -12.09
C ALA A 182 2.55 17.06 -11.90
N ALA A 183 1.71 16.74 -12.91
CA ALA A 183 0.26 16.89 -12.79
C ALA A 183 -0.34 16.08 -11.63
N LYS A 184 0.16 14.87 -11.37
CA LYS A 184 -0.33 14.00 -10.31
C LYS A 184 0.03 14.50 -8.91
N ILE A 185 1.27 14.92 -8.68
CA ILE A 185 1.69 15.48 -7.37
C ILE A 185 1.06 16.85 -7.11
N CYS A 186 0.91 17.68 -8.14
CA CYS A 186 0.28 19.00 -7.99
C CYS A 186 -1.23 18.94 -7.68
N ALA A 187 -1.91 17.83 -8.00
CA ALA A 187 -3.28 17.60 -7.54
C ALA A 187 -3.40 17.50 -6.00
N ARG A 188 -2.30 17.26 -5.29
CA ARG A 188 -2.20 17.13 -3.82
C ARG A 188 -1.24 18.14 -3.19
N GLN A 189 -0.97 19.24 -3.88
CA GLN A 189 0.01 20.25 -3.49
C GLN A 189 -0.11 20.69 -2.02
N ASP A 190 -1.32 20.97 -1.54
CA ASP A 190 -1.56 21.42 -0.16
C ASP A 190 -1.44 20.31 0.90
N GLU A 191 -1.58 19.04 0.52
CA GLU A 191 -1.37 17.88 1.41
C GLU A 191 0.12 17.63 1.59
N ILE A 192 0.85 17.59 0.47
CA ILE A 192 2.31 17.46 0.42
C ILE A 192 2.99 18.61 1.18
N ALA A 193 2.55 19.86 0.95
CA ALA A 193 3.14 21.04 1.56
C ALA A 193 3.05 21.06 3.11
N LYS A 194 1.99 20.50 3.70
CA LYS A 194 1.87 20.40 5.17
C LYS A 194 2.95 19.52 5.80
N GLN A 195 3.47 18.56 5.03
CA GLN A 195 4.39 17.52 5.48
C GLN A 195 5.84 17.79 5.03
N SER A 196 6.14 19.01 4.57
CA SER A 196 7.46 19.41 4.03
C SER A 196 8.62 19.14 4.99
N ASP A 197 8.43 19.32 6.29
CA ASP A 197 9.45 19.04 7.31
C ASP A 197 9.83 17.54 7.34
N CYS A 198 8.87 16.64 7.12
CA CYS A 198 9.13 15.20 6.98
C CYS A 198 9.98 14.93 5.75
N TYR A 199 9.58 15.46 4.58
CA TYR A 199 10.31 15.24 3.32
C TYR A 199 11.72 15.81 3.36
N GLN A 200 11.96 16.93 4.05
CA GLN A 200 13.31 17.44 4.28
C GLN A 200 14.19 16.45 5.09
N ASN A 201 13.65 15.89 6.18
CA ASN A 201 14.38 14.93 7.02
C ASN A 201 14.66 13.60 6.29
N VAL A 202 13.78 13.20 5.37
CA VAL A 202 13.97 12.02 4.50
C VAL A 202 15.08 12.31 3.48
N LEU A 203 15.04 13.46 2.80
CA LEU A 203 16.03 13.87 1.79
C LEU A 203 17.47 13.90 2.35
N GLU A 204 17.67 14.24 3.62
CA GLU A 204 18.99 14.23 4.27
C GLU A 204 19.53 12.81 4.56
N LYS A 205 18.66 11.79 4.57
CA LYS A 205 18.99 10.43 5.03
C LYS A 205 18.87 9.35 3.97
N GLU A 206 17.95 9.51 3.02
CA GLU A 206 17.73 8.56 1.95
C GLU A 206 18.92 8.47 1.00
N LYS A 207 19.01 7.36 0.28
CA LYS A 207 20.08 7.09 -0.70
C LYS A 207 19.50 6.41 -1.94
N CYS A 208 18.36 6.92 -2.39
CA CYS A 208 17.61 6.32 -3.47
C CYS A 208 18.32 6.48 -4.81
N ALA A 209 18.31 5.41 -5.60
CA ALA A 209 19.00 5.37 -6.88
C ALA A 209 18.23 6.19 -7.91
N MET A 210 18.89 7.25 -8.39
CA MET A 210 18.35 8.18 -9.38
C MET A 210 18.41 7.59 -10.78
N ARG A 211 17.34 7.74 -11.56
CA ARG A 211 17.25 7.28 -12.95
C ARG A 211 16.76 8.40 -13.86
N ASP A 212 17.60 8.80 -14.82
CA ASP A 212 17.22 9.72 -15.87
C ASP A 212 16.21 9.08 -16.82
N ALA A 213 15.14 9.79 -17.13
CA ALA A 213 14.13 9.37 -18.10
C ALA A 213 14.18 10.21 -19.39
N LYS A 214 13.99 9.55 -20.54
CA LYS A 214 13.87 10.19 -21.85
C LYS A 214 12.43 10.13 -22.38
N THR A 215 11.64 9.18 -21.90
CA THR A 215 10.23 8.96 -22.25
C THR A 215 9.30 9.10 -21.04
N GLU A 216 8.01 9.34 -21.29
CA GLU A 216 6.98 9.43 -20.23
C GLU A 216 6.93 8.16 -19.37
N CYS A 217 7.02 6.98 -19.97
CA CYS A 217 7.03 5.71 -19.25
C CYS A 217 8.28 5.51 -18.39
N GLU A 218 9.48 5.84 -18.89
CA GLU A 218 10.69 5.81 -18.06
C GLU A 218 10.60 6.80 -16.90
N ALA A 219 9.94 7.95 -17.06
CA ALA A 219 9.77 8.95 -16.01
C ALA A 219 8.81 8.47 -14.91
N LEU A 220 7.70 7.85 -15.30
CA LEU A 220 6.76 7.21 -14.38
C LEU A 220 7.43 6.05 -13.62
N GLU A 221 8.12 5.14 -14.33
CA GLU A 221 8.86 4.02 -13.69
C GLU A 221 10.00 4.50 -12.78
N ALA A 222 10.76 5.53 -13.18
CA ALA A 222 11.84 6.09 -12.38
C ALA A 222 11.32 6.76 -11.10
N PHE A 223 10.26 7.58 -11.22
CA PHE A 223 9.65 8.25 -10.07
C PHE A 223 9.02 7.24 -9.11
N ASN A 224 8.30 6.24 -9.62
CA ASN A 224 7.71 5.17 -8.81
C ASN A 224 8.76 4.37 -8.03
N ALA A 225 9.82 3.92 -8.70
CA ALA A 225 10.92 3.18 -8.06
C ALA A 225 11.71 4.03 -7.05
N ASN A 226 11.74 5.36 -7.24
CA ASN A 226 12.34 6.28 -6.27
C ASN A 226 11.41 6.45 -5.04
N LEU A 227 10.10 6.58 -5.24
CA LEU A 227 9.10 6.55 -4.15
C LEU A 227 9.15 5.25 -3.34
N ASP A 228 9.16 4.08 -3.98
CA ASP A 228 9.30 2.77 -3.30
C ASP A 228 10.48 2.75 -2.33
N CYS A 229 11.63 3.28 -2.77
CA CYS A 229 12.83 3.40 -1.95
C CYS A 229 12.68 4.44 -0.83
N ALA A 230 12.08 5.59 -1.12
CA ALA A 230 11.89 6.67 -0.17
C ALA A 230 10.92 6.29 0.95
N ILE A 231 9.85 5.55 0.65
CA ILE A 231 8.84 5.08 1.62
C ILE A 231 9.48 4.30 2.76
N VAL A 232 10.48 3.45 2.47
CA VAL A 232 11.23 2.71 3.51
C VAL A 232 11.88 3.68 4.51
N THR A 233 12.38 4.82 4.05
CA THR A 233 12.98 5.87 4.89
C THR A 233 11.91 6.75 5.56
N MET A 234 10.76 6.99 4.91
CA MET A 234 9.63 7.71 5.48
C MET A 234 9.01 6.98 6.67
N ASN A 235 8.96 5.65 6.65
CA ASN A 235 8.42 4.83 7.75
C ASN A 235 9.09 5.11 9.10
N ASP A 236 10.38 5.44 9.10
CA ASP A 236 11.18 5.73 10.30
C ASP A 236 11.13 7.22 10.74
N LEU A 237 10.69 8.13 9.86
CA LEU A 237 10.93 9.57 10.01
C LEU A 237 9.68 10.45 9.92
N CYS A 238 8.62 9.96 9.30
CA CYS A 238 7.44 10.72 8.94
C CYS A 238 6.20 10.19 9.64
N GLU A 239 5.24 11.07 9.93
CA GLU A 239 3.94 10.66 10.45
C GLU A 239 3.12 9.92 9.38
N VAL A 240 2.17 9.09 9.83
CA VAL A 240 1.35 8.23 8.97
C VAL A 240 0.57 9.04 7.92
N GLU A 241 0.18 10.29 8.20
CA GLU A 241 -0.48 11.17 7.22
C GLU A 241 0.43 11.49 6.01
N ALA A 242 1.71 11.75 6.25
CA ALA A 242 2.69 12.01 5.20
C ALA A 242 2.99 10.74 4.37
N GLN A 243 3.05 9.58 5.03
CA GLN A 243 3.21 8.28 4.37
C GLN A 243 1.99 7.97 3.48
N ASN A 244 0.77 8.13 4.00
CA ASN A 244 -0.47 7.91 3.25
C ASN A 244 -0.56 8.81 2.01
N THR A 245 -0.21 10.10 2.14
CA THR A 245 -0.18 11.03 1.00
C THR A 245 0.75 10.53 -0.11
N VAL A 246 1.90 9.95 0.25
CA VAL A 246 2.86 9.38 -0.69
C VAL A 246 2.37 8.07 -1.31
N ILE A 247 1.76 7.18 -0.53
CA ILE A 247 1.13 5.94 -1.02
C ILE A 247 0.02 6.26 -2.03
N GLU A 248 -0.85 7.24 -1.73
CA GLU A 248 -1.93 7.66 -2.65
C GLU A 248 -1.41 8.33 -3.93
N ILE A 249 -0.21 8.95 -3.89
CA ILE A 249 0.50 9.40 -5.09
C ILE A 249 1.03 8.17 -5.86
N GLN A 250 1.66 7.22 -5.17
CA GLN A 250 2.27 6.04 -5.75
C GLN A 250 1.25 5.14 -6.47
N GLU A 251 0.16 4.77 -5.80
CA GLU A 251 -0.98 4.04 -6.39
C GLU A 251 -1.46 4.76 -7.65
N GLY A 252 -1.66 6.07 -7.54
CA GLY A 252 -2.13 6.89 -8.64
C GLY A 252 -1.11 7.13 -9.77
N ILE A 253 0.16 6.79 -9.60
CA ILE A 253 1.19 6.70 -10.65
C ILE A 253 1.21 5.29 -11.25
N ASN A 254 1.08 4.25 -10.43
CA ASN A 254 0.95 2.86 -10.87
C ASN A 254 -0.25 2.67 -11.81
N ASP A 255 -1.41 3.26 -11.49
CA ASP A 255 -2.59 3.28 -12.36
C ASP A 255 -2.27 3.87 -13.75
N ILE A 256 -1.49 4.95 -13.81
CA ILE A 256 -1.10 5.61 -15.06
C ILE A 256 -0.11 4.75 -15.84
N ILE A 257 0.85 4.08 -15.18
CA ILE A 257 1.79 3.13 -15.80
C ILE A 257 1.02 2.00 -16.49
N ILE A 258 -0.05 1.50 -15.84
CA ILE A 258 -0.94 0.46 -16.36
C ILE A 258 -1.78 1.01 -17.53
N GLU A 259 -2.46 2.14 -17.36
CA GLU A 259 -3.30 2.78 -18.40
C GLU A 259 -2.49 3.07 -19.67
N ARG A 260 -1.27 3.60 -19.51
CA ARG A 260 -0.36 3.91 -20.62
C ARG A 260 0.37 2.70 -21.20
N LYS A 261 0.12 1.49 -20.66
CA LYS A 261 0.73 0.22 -21.13
C LYS A 261 2.26 0.30 -21.18
N CYS A 262 2.90 0.94 -20.20
CA CYS A 262 4.34 1.15 -20.20
C CYS A 262 5.14 -0.18 -20.25
N PHE A 263 4.58 -1.24 -19.65
CA PHE A 263 5.09 -2.60 -19.76
C PHE A 263 5.18 -3.12 -21.21
N GLU A 264 4.17 -2.87 -22.05
CA GLU A 264 4.21 -3.26 -23.48
C GLU A 264 5.24 -2.46 -24.27
N ALA A 265 5.43 -1.18 -23.93
CA ALA A 265 6.44 -0.34 -24.58
C ALA A 265 7.84 -0.86 -24.29
N LYS A 266 8.09 -1.28 -23.05
CA LYS A 266 9.32 -1.91 -22.58
C LYS A 266 9.57 -3.26 -23.26
N GLU A 267 8.57 -4.12 -23.34
CA GLU A 267 8.66 -5.41 -24.05
C GLU A 267 9.00 -5.22 -25.54
N LYS A 268 8.33 -4.27 -26.21
CA LYS A 268 8.61 -3.92 -27.62
C LYS A 268 10.01 -3.32 -27.82
N ALA A 269 10.51 -2.54 -26.86
CA ALA A 269 11.89 -2.01 -26.89
C ALA A 269 12.92 -3.15 -26.74
N VAL A 270 12.76 -4.03 -25.75
CA VAL A 270 13.63 -5.20 -25.54
C VAL A 270 13.60 -6.13 -26.75
N ALA A 271 12.43 -6.47 -27.29
CA ALA A 271 12.28 -7.30 -28.49
C ALA A 271 12.87 -6.66 -29.77
N THR A 272 13.10 -5.34 -29.78
CA THR A 272 13.78 -4.64 -30.88
C THR A 272 15.30 -4.65 -30.71
N ILE A 273 15.80 -4.67 -29.47
CA ILE A 273 17.22 -4.82 -29.15
C ILE A 273 17.69 -6.27 -29.43
N VAL A 274 16.96 -7.27 -28.94
CA VAL A 274 17.23 -8.71 -29.17
C VAL A 274 17.27 -9.10 -30.66
N LYS A 275 16.64 -8.32 -31.55
CA LYS A 275 16.71 -8.53 -33.00
C LYS A 275 18.00 -8.04 -33.67
N ASN A 276 18.91 -7.38 -32.95
CA ASN A 276 20.09 -6.73 -33.51
C ASN A 276 21.44 -7.17 -32.92
N GLU A 277 21.48 -8.04 -31.90
CA GLU A 277 22.73 -8.54 -31.30
C GLU A 277 22.79 -10.09 -31.31
N ASP A 278 24.02 -10.60 -31.42
CA ASP A 278 24.53 -11.96 -31.71
C ASP A 278 23.63 -13.21 -31.56
N PRO A 279 23.71 -14.20 -32.50
CA PRO A 279 22.95 -15.46 -32.43
C PRO A 279 23.43 -16.50 -31.39
N ASP A 280 24.42 -16.18 -30.54
CA ASP A 280 25.07 -17.12 -29.61
C ASP A 280 24.70 -16.91 -28.11
N GLU A 281 23.71 -16.06 -27.79
CA GLU A 281 23.24 -15.90 -26.39
C GLU A 281 22.12 -16.88 -26.03
N PHE A 282 22.27 -17.56 -24.89
CA PHE A 282 21.42 -18.69 -24.46
C PHE A 282 19.94 -18.30 -24.28
N HIS A 283 19.09 -18.66 -25.23
CA HIS A 283 17.64 -18.48 -25.15
C HIS A 283 17.00 -19.64 -24.37
N LEU A 284 16.30 -19.32 -23.28
CA LEU A 284 15.42 -20.27 -22.58
C LEU A 284 14.07 -20.33 -23.28
N ASP A 285 13.95 -21.20 -24.30
CA ASP A 285 12.67 -21.49 -24.95
C ASP A 285 11.64 -22.01 -23.92
N THR A 286 10.60 -21.22 -23.66
CA THR A 286 9.49 -21.63 -22.79
C THR A 286 8.74 -22.79 -23.46
N LYS A 287 9.02 -24.02 -23.00
CA LYS A 287 8.51 -25.26 -23.61
C LYS A 287 7.00 -25.51 -23.43
N MET A 288 6.25 -24.52 -22.96
CA MET A 288 4.80 -24.55 -22.85
C MET A 288 4.22 -23.59 -23.89
N PRO A 289 3.44 -24.06 -24.88
CA PRO A 289 2.67 -23.15 -25.71
C PRO A 289 1.69 -22.37 -24.82
N HIS A 290 1.49 -21.08 -25.13
CA HIS A 290 0.50 -20.26 -24.43
C HIS A 290 -0.86 -20.96 -24.45
N CYS A 291 -1.50 -21.09 -23.29
CA CYS A 291 -2.86 -21.61 -23.20
C CYS A 291 -3.79 -20.70 -23.99
N THR A 292 -4.37 -21.23 -25.06
CA THR A 292 -5.50 -20.61 -25.78
C THR A 292 -6.77 -20.73 -24.94
N GLU A 293 -7.69 -19.77 -25.05
CA GLU A 293 -8.90 -19.65 -24.22
C GLU A 293 -9.91 -20.83 -24.31
N ASP A 294 -9.65 -21.82 -25.17
CA ASP A 294 -10.46 -23.04 -25.36
C ASP A 294 -9.97 -24.28 -24.54
N GLN A 295 -9.29 -24.08 -23.39
CA GLN A 295 -8.84 -25.16 -22.49
C GLN A 295 -9.33 -25.00 -21.04
#